data_AF-A0A529JZG1-F1
#
_entry.id   AF-A0A529JZG1-F1
#
_cell.length_a   1.000
_cell.length_b   1.000
_cell.length_c   1.000
_cell.angle_alpha   90.00
_cell.angle_beta   90.00
_cell.angle_gamma   90.00
#
_symmetry.space_group_name_H-M   'P 1'
#
loop_
_entity.id
_entity.type
_entity.pdbx_description
1 polymer ?
#
loop_
_entity_poly.entity_id
_entity_poly.type
_entity_poly.pdbx_seq_one_letter_code
_entity_poly.pdbx_strand_id
1 'polypeptide(L)'
;TTAYPGASADLIQGFISAPIARAVASTENIDYVTSASRPSLSTVTVQMKLGSNPDVALNEVLSKVQGVRGDLPDEAEDPVIVKGTGEQFAMMYISMQNPNMTPEQLTEYIERVVRPRMSTVEGVADVQIFGAAEYSMRVWIDPVKLAARGVTAAEVLTAINESNFLSAPGNTENEYVASSIT
;
A
#
# COMPACT_ATOMS: atom_id res chain seq x y z
N THR A 1 1.60 2.81 -7.83
CA THR A 1 2.70 2.48 -6.91
C THR A 1 2.57 1.04 -6.49
N THR A 2 3.67 0.32 -6.34
CA THR A 2 3.69 -1.09 -5.95
C THR A 2 4.82 -1.29 -4.95
N ALA A 3 4.52 -1.83 -3.78
CA ALA A 3 5.53 -2.13 -2.78
C ALA A 3 6.03 -3.56 -2.95
N TYR A 4 7.32 -3.78 -2.72
CA TYR A 4 7.92 -5.11 -2.65
C TYR A 4 8.97 -5.15 -1.54
N PRO A 5 8.52 -5.29 -0.28
CA PRO A 5 9.39 -5.16 0.90
C PRO A 5 10.62 -6.08 0.83
N GLY A 6 11.80 -5.49 0.98
CA GLY A 6 13.07 -6.22 0.99
C GLY A 6 13.73 -6.40 -0.39
N ALA A 7 13.06 -6.02 -1.48
CA ALA A 7 13.64 -6.06 -2.82
C ALA A 7 14.56 -4.85 -3.08
N SER A 8 15.65 -5.09 -3.84
CA SER A 8 16.55 -4.04 -4.32
C SER A 8 15.91 -3.23 -5.45
N ALA A 9 16.43 -2.02 -5.69
CA ALA A 9 15.95 -1.17 -6.78
C ALA A 9 16.06 -1.85 -8.16
N ASP A 10 17.15 -2.59 -8.42
CA ASP A 10 17.35 -3.29 -9.70
C ASP A 10 16.34 -4.42 -9.92
N LEU A 11 16.03 -5.18 -8.86
CA LEU A 11 15.02 -6.23 -8.90
C LEU A 11 13.64 -5.63 -9.15
N ILE A 12 13.29 -4.57 -8.43
CA ILE A 12 12.04 -3.83 -8.62
C ILE A 12 11.94 -3.29 -10.04
N GLN A 13 13.02 -2.71 -10.56
CA GLN A 13 13.05 -2.18 -11.92
C GLN A 13 12.74 -3.28 -12.95
N GLY A 14 13.36 -4.45 -12.82
CA GLY A 14 13.22 -5.56 -13.76
C GLY A 14 11.86 -6.28 -13.66
N PHE A 15 11.39 -6.56 -12.45
CA PHE A 15 10.25 -7.44 -12.21
C PHE A 15 8.95 -6.73 -11.84
N ILE A 16 8.98 -5.42 -11.56
CA ILE A 16 7.77 -4.65 -11.22
C ILE A 16 7.63 -3.42 -12.12
N SER A 17 8.60 -2.50 -12.09
CA SER A 17 8.49 -1.23 -12.82
C SER A 17 8.44 -1.44 -14.33
N ALA A 18 9.30 -2.29 -14.91
CA ALA A 18 9.33 -2.51 -16.35
C ALA A 18 8.11 -3.28 -16.90
N PRO A 19 7.58 -4.33 -16.27
CA PRO A 19 6.31 -4.95 -16.68
C PRO A 19 5.13 -3.96 -16.62
N ILE A 20 4.97 -3.23 -15.51
CA ILE A 20 3.89 -2.24 -15.35
C ILE A 20 4.02 -1.13 -16.38
N ALA A 21 5.21 -0.55 -16.55
CA ALA A 21 5.44 0.53 -17.51
C ALA A 21 5.14 0.10 -18.95
N ARG A 22 5.53 -1.13 -19.35
CA ARG A 22 5.20 -1.68 -20.68
C ARG A 22 3.70 -1.87 -20.86
N ALA A 23 2.99 -2.37 -19.85
CA ALA A 23 1.55 -2.57 -19.92
C ALA A 23 0.80 -1.26 -20.13
N VAL A 24 1.11 -0.27 -19.28
CA VAL A 24 0.42 1.03 -19.30
C VAL A 24 0.83 1.89 -20.49
N ALA A 25 2.01 1.69 -21.10
CA ALA A 25 2.42 2.43 -22.30
C ALA A 25 1.50 2.22 -23.52
N SER A 26 0.65 1.19 -23.48
CA SER A 26 -0.35 0.90 -24.52
C SER A 26 -1.72 1.58 -24.29
N THR A 27 -1.86 2.37 -23.23
CA THR A 27 -3.08 3.13 -22.92
C THR A 27 -3.26 4.27 -23.93
N GLU A 28 -4.50 4.53 -24.33
CA GLU A 28 -4.82 5.63 -25.25
C GLU A 28 -4.50 7.00 -24.65
N ASN A 29 -4.15 7.95 -25.52
CA ASN A 29 -3.89 9.35 -25.15
C ASN A 29 -2.76 9.58 -24.13
N ILE A 30 -1.83 8.65 -23.99
CA ILE A 30 -0.58 8.88 -23.26
C ILE A 30 0.30 9.89 -23.99
N ASP A 31 0.92 10.79 -23.23
CA ASP A 31 2.04 11.62 -23.66
C ASP A 31 3.37 10.90 -23.40
N TYR A 32 3.63 10.54 -22.13
CA TYR A 32 4.80 9.74 -21.76
C TYR A 32 4.58 8.94 -20.46
N VAL A 33 5.44 7.94 -20.23
CA VAL A 33 5.47 7.16 -19.00
C VAL A 33 6.84 7.30 -18.37
N THR A 34 6.90 7.59 -17.08
CA THR A 34 8.13 7.54 -16.29
C THR A 34 8.02 6.47 -15.21
N SER A 35 9.16 5.95 -14.78
CA SER A 35 9.24 5.04 -13.65
C SER A 35 10.42 5.39 -12.76
N ALA A 36 10.24 5.17 -11.46
CA ALA A 36 11.27 5.33 -10.45
C ALA A 36 11.23 4.10 -9.54
N SER A 37 12.35 3.40 -9.46
CA SER A 37 12.53 2.23 -8.62
C SER A 37 13.45 2.60 -7.46
N ARG A 38 12.98 2.36 -6.24
CA ARG A 38 13.75 2.53 -5.00
C ARG A 38 13.68 1.21 -4.23
N PRO A 39 14.58 0.95 -3.27
CA PRO A 39 14.46 -0.21 -2.40
C PRO A 39 13.03 -0.32 -1.84
N SER A 40 12.45 -1.50 -1.94
CA SER A 40 11.08 -1.83 -1.54
C SER A 40 9.92 -1.11 -2.25
N LEU A 41 10.14 -0.19 -3.20
CA LEU A 41 9.06 0.60 -3.80
C LEU A 41 9.25 0.90 -5.30
N SER A 42 8.20 0.60 -6.08
CA SER A 42 8.05 0.99 -7.49
C SER A 42 7.03 2.11 -7.64
N THR A 43 7.43 3.19 -8.31
CA THR A 43 6.51 4.24 -8.76
C THR A 43 6.53 4.30 -10.28
N VAL A 44 5.36 4.13 -10.91
CA VAL A 44 5.16 4.35 -12.34
C VAL A 44 4.17 5.49 -12.50
N THR A 45 4.55 6.49 -13.29
CA THR A 45 3.74 7.69 -13.57
C THR A 45 3.38 7.70 -15.03
N VAL A 46 2.08 7.74 -15.31
CA VAL A 46 1.53 7.83 -16.65
C VAL A 46 1.05 9.25 -16.87
N GLN A 47 1.69 9.98 -17.79
CA GLN A 47 1.28 11.32 -18.16
C GLN A 47 0.35 11.25 -19.37
N MET A 48 -0.86 11.79 -19.20
CA MET A 48 -1.85 11.86 -20.28
C MET A 48 -1.70 13.16 -21.08
N LYS A 49 -2.07 13.12 -22.36
CA LYS A 49 -2.16 14.31 -23.22
C LYS A 49 -3.18 15.31 -22.67
N LEU A 50 -2.91 16.60 -22.88
CA LEU A 50 -3.83 17.67 -22.49
C LEU A 50 -5.22 17.46 -23.11
N GLY A 51 -6.27 17.59 -22.30
CA GLY A 51 -7.66 17.39 -22.72
C GLY A 51 -8.17 15.94 -22.61
N SER A 52 -7.33 14.98 -22.21
CA SER A 52 -7.75 13.60 -21.95
C SER A 52 -8.71 13.53 -20.77
N ASN A 53 -9.71 12.64 -20.85
CA ASN A 53 -10.61 12.40 -19.73
C ASN A 53 -9.88 11.57 -18.65
N PRO A 54 -9.70 12.08 -17.42
CA PRO A 54 -8.94 11.40 -16.37
C PRO A 54 -9.62 10.11 -15.87
N ASP A 55 -10.94 10.03 -15.89
CA ASP A 55 -11.67 8.84 -15.43
C ASP A 55 -11.58 7.70 -16.45
N VAL A 56 -11.61 8.02 -17.75
CA VAL A 56 -11.35 7.04 -18.82
C VAL A 56 -9.91 6.53 -18.73
N ALA A 57 -8.95 7.45 -18.57
CA ALA A 57 -7.54 7.11 -18.43
C ALA A 57 -7.28 6.20 -17.22
N LEU A 58 -7.90 6.51 -16.07
CA LEU A 58 -7.77 5.70 -14.86
C LEU A 58 -8.29 4.28 -15.07
N ASN A 59 -9.47 4.12 -15.66
CA ASN A 59 -10.05 2.80 -15.94
C ASN A 59 -9.19 1.98 -16.89
N GLU A 60 -8.63 2.62 -17.91
CA GLU A 60 -7.76 1.94 -18.87
C GLU A 60 -6.44 1.52 -18.21
N VAL A 61 -5.78 2.42 -17.47
CA VAL A 61 -4.56 2.09 -16.70
C VAL A 61 -4.83 0.96 -15.70
N LEU A 62 -5.94 1.01 -14.96
CA LEU A 62 -6.35 -0.06 -14.06
C LEU A 62 -6.46 -1.40 -14.79
N SER A 63 -7.13 -1.43 -15.94
CA SER A 63 -7.27 -2.64 -16.75
C SER A 63 -5.92 -3.19 -17.23
N LYS A 64 -5.02 -2.32 -17.72
CA LYS A 64 -3.68 -2.73 -18.17
C LYS A 64 -2.82 -3.28 -17.02
N VAL A 65 -2.84 -2.63 -15.86
CA VAL A 65 -2.10 -3.07 -14.67
C VAL A 65 -2.63 -4.41 -14.18
N GLN A 66 -3.95 -4.58 -14.11
CA GLN A 66 -4.55 -5.87 -13.73
C GLN A 66 -4.22 -6.99 -14.71
N GLY A 67 -4.09 -6.67 -16.01
CA GLY A 67 -3.68 -7.64 -17.04
C GLY A 67 -2.27 -8.20 -16.86
N VAL A 68 -1.37 -7.46 -16.19
CA VAL A 68 0.01 -7.90 -15.90
C VAL A 68 0.26 -8.22 -14.42
N ARG A 69 -0.79 -8.22 -13.59
CA ARG A 69 -0.66 -8.55 -12.16
C ARG A 69 -0.06 -9.94 -11.96
N GLY A 70 -0.42 -10.92 -12.80
CA GLY A 70 0.12 -12.28 -12.74
C GLY A 70 1.59 -12.40 -13.17
N ASP A 71 2.17 -11.36 -13.78
CA ASP A 71 3.60 -11.32 -14.11
C ASP A 71 4.43 -10.71 -12.96
N LEU A 72 3.77 -10.16 -11.94
CA LEU A 72 4.44 -9.60 -10.76
C LEU A 72 4.79 -10.71 -9.77
N PRO A 73 5.86 -10.56 -8.97
CA PRO A 73 6.18 -11.49 -7.88
C PRO A 73 5.02 -11.61 -6.89
N ASP A 74 4.75 -12.83 -6.41
CA ASP A 74 3.66 -13.10 -5.46
C ASP A 74 3.85 -12.39 -4.12
N GLU A 75 5.10 -12.09 -3.74
CA GLU A 75 5.41 -11.37 -2.50
C GLU A 75 5.35 -9.84 -2.65
N ALA A 76 5.10 -9.32 -3.87
CA ALA A 76 4.83 -7.91 -4.06
C ALA A 76 3.39 -7.58 -3.65
N GLU A 77 3.19 -6.41 -3.06
CA GLU A 77 1.84 -5.92 -2.76
C GLU A 77 1.08 -5.58 -4.04
N ASP A 78 -0.24 -5.60 -3.96
CA ASP A 78 -1.09 -5.21 -5.08
C ASP A 78 -0.81 -3.75 -5.50
N PRO A 79 -0.65 -3.47 -6.81
CA PRO A 79 -0.45 -2.11 -7.27
C PRO A 79 -1.62 -1.19 -6.85
N VAL A 80 -1.28 -0.07 -6.23
CA VAL A 80 -2.23 1.01 -5.92
C VAL A 80 -2.14 2.07 -7.01
N ILE A 81 -3.24 2.30 -7.72
CA ILE A 81 -3.34 3.32 -8.78
C ILE A 81 -4.13 4.51 -8.22
N VAL A 82 -3.56 5.71 -8.32
CA VAL A 82 -4.21 6.96 -7.93
C VAL A 82 -4.20 7.93 -9.10
N LYS A 83 -5.31 8.64 -9.29
CA LYS A 83 -5.36 9.78 -10.22
C LYS A 83 -4.82 11.03 -9.53
N GLY A 84 -4.09 11.86 -10.27
CA GLY A 84 -3.56 13.12 -9.78
C GLY A 84 -3.50 14.16 -10.89
N THR A 85 -3.34 15.43 -10.52
CA THR A 85 -3.25 16.55 -11.46
C THR A 85 -1.83 16.75 -12.01
N GLY A 86 -0.86 15.96 -11.54
CA GLY A 86 0.56 16.17 -11.82
C GLY A 86 1.18 17.33 -11.03
N GLU A 87 0.37 18.06 -10.26
CA GLU A 87 0.85 19.10 -9.35
C GLU A 87 1.46 18.47 -8.09
N GLN A 88 2.59 19.00 -7.67
CA GLN A 88 3.37 18.49 -6.53
C GLN A 88 3.25 19.39 -5.29
N PHE A 89 2.48 20.48 -5.36
CA PHE A 89 2.29 21.40 -4.24
C PHE A 89 0.89 21.22 -3.65
N ALA A 90 0.81 21.21 -2.33
CA ALA A 90 -0.48 21.17 -1.64
C ALA A 90 -1.13 22.56 -1.66
N MET A 91 -2.46 22.60 -1.74
CA MET A 91 -3.23 23.84 -1.59
C MET A 91 -3.06 24.46 -0.19
N MET A 92 -2.82 23.61 0.82
CA MET A 92 -2.63 24.02 2.21
C MET A 92 -1.73 23.01 2.93
N TYR A 93 -0.89 23.52 3.84
CA TYR A 93 -0.14 22.71 4.80
C TYR A 93 -0.66 22.99 6.20
N ILE A 94 -0.95 21.93 6.95
CA ILE A 94 -1.46 22.02 8.32
C ILE A 94 -0.48 21.28 9.24
N SER A 95 0.04 21.97 10.24
CA SER A 95 0.85 21.36 11.30
C SER A 95 -0.04 21.00 12.48
N MET A 96 0.11 19.78 13.01
CA MET A 96 -0.61 19.32 14.19
C MET A 96 0.37 19.01 15.32
N GLN A 97 0.05 19.47 16.53
CA GLN A 97 0.87 19.25 17.73
C GLN A 97 -0.06 19.06 18.93
N ASN A 98 0.27 18.11 19.79
CA ASN A 98 -0.42 17.90 21.06
C ASN A 98 0.58 17.46 22.14
N PRO A 99 0.80 18.26 23.21
CA PRO A 99 1.80 17.94 24.24
C PRO A 99 1.42 16.71 25.09
N ASN A 100 0.17 16.25 25.04
CA ASN A 100 -0.31 15.10 25.80
C ASN A 100 -0.40 13.81 24.97
N MET A 101 0.00 13.83 23.69
CA MET A 101 -0.01 12.66 22.82
C MET A 101 1.41 12.33 22.37
N THR A 102 1.73 11.03 22.35
CA THR A 102 2.90 10.53 21.62
C THR A 102 2.74 10.78 20.11
N PRO A 103 3.83 10.84 19.33
CA PRO A 103 3.74 10.96 17.87
C PRO A 103 2.84 9.89 17.22
N GLU A 104 2.84 8.67 17.75
CA GLU A 104 2.04 7.55 17.25
C GLU A 104 0.55 7.74 17.55
N GLN A 105 0.20 8.15 18.77
CA GLN A 105 -1.18 8.51 19.14
C GLN A 105 -1.70 9.67 18.31
N LEU A 106 -0.86 10.69 18.07
CA LEU A 106 -1.24 11.83 17.24
C LEU A 106 -1.47 11.37 15.79
N THR A 107 -0.59 10.54 15.24
CA THR A 107 -0.75 10.00 13.88
C THR A 107 -2.04 9.19 13.76
N GLU A 108 -2.36 8.32 14.74
CA GLU A 108 -3.60 7.54 14.75
C GLU A 108 -4.84 8.42 14.82
N TYR A 109 -4.81 9.48 15.63
CA TYR A 109 -5.90 10.46 15.69
C TYR A 109 -6.08 11.20 14.36
N ILE A 110 -4.98 11.62 13.72
CA ILE A 110 -5.04 12.27 12.41
C ILE A 110 -5.63 11.31 11.36
N GLU A 111 -5.15 10.07 11.32
CA GLU A 111 -5.59 9.07 10.36
C GLU A 111 -7.06 8.71 10.50
N ARG A 112 -7.55 8.52 11.73
CA ARG A 112 -8.91 8.01 11.97
C ARG A 112 -9.96 9.09 12.14
N VAL A 113 -9.58 10.29 12.55
CA VAL A 113 -10.55 11.36 12.85
C VAL A 113 -10.40 12.54 11.88
N VAL A 114 -9.17 13.03 11.69
CA VAL A 114 -8.94 14.25 10.90
C VAL A 114 -9.04 13.97 9.41
N ARG A 115 -8.30 12.98 8.90
CA ARG A 115 -8.25 12.65 7.48
C ARG A 115 -9.65 12.37 6.91
N PRO A 116 -10.51 11.51 7.49
CA PRO A 116 -11.83 11.24 6.92
C PRO A 116 -12.71 12.48 6.87
N ARG A 117 -12.65 13.35 7.90
CA ARG A 117 -13.42 14.61 7.92
C ARG A 117 -12.93 15.58 6.85
N MET A 118 -11.61 15.71 6.69
CA MET A 118 -11.03 16.58 5.66
C MET A 118 -11.34 16.07 4.24
N SER A 119 -11.27 14.76 4.02
CA SER A 119 -11.58 14.15 2.72
C SER A 119 -13.05 14.30 2.30
N THR A 120 -13.96 14.59 3.23
CA THR A 120 -15.39 14.86 2.89
C THR A 120 -15.68 16.32 2.53
N VAL A 121 -14.71 17.22 2.70
CA VAL A 121 -14.88 18.63 2.34
C VAL A 121 -14.86 18.78 0.81
N GLU A 122 -15.85 19.49 0.27
CA GLU A 122 -15.94 19.76 -1.16
C GLU A 122 -14.67 20.45 -1.68
N GLY A 123 -14.11 19.92 -2.77
CA GLY A 123 -12.87 20.41 -3.38
C GLY A 123 -11.59 19.78 -2.84
N VAL A 124 -11.64 18.96 -1.79
CA VAL A 124 -10.47 18.19 -1.31
C VAL A 124 -10.30 16.94 -2.16
N ALA A 125 -9.19 16.88 -2.91
CA ALA A 125 -8.85 15.73 -3.75
C ALA A 125 -8.07 14.65 -2.99
N ASP A 126 -7.12 15.06 -2.13
CA ASP A 126 -6.24 14.16 -1.38
C ASP A 126 -5.78 14.83 -0.07
N VAL A 127 -5.51 14.01 0.95
CA VAL A 127 -5.00 14.45 2.26
C VAL A 127 -3.80 13.59 2.62
N GLN A 128 -2.61 14.18 2.51
CA GLN A 128 -1.35 13.51 2.80
C GLN A 128 -0.86 13.83 4.21
N ILE A 129 -0.43 12.79 4.93
CA ILE A 129 0.22 12.96 6.25
C ILE A 129 1.73 12.85 6.06
N PHE A 130 2.44 13.89 6.49
CA PHE A 130 3.90 13.91 6.53
C PHE A 130 4.41 13.59 7.93
N GLY A 131 5.48 12.80 8.01
CA GLY A 131 6.12 12.46 9.28
C GLY A 131 5.27 11.55 10.18
N ALA A 132 4.36 10.76 9.59
CA ALA A 132 3.54 9.79 10.30
C ALA A 132 4.42 8.83 11.12
N ALA A 133 4.09 8.67 12.39
CA ALA A 133 4.66 7.65 13.27
C ALA A 133 3.64 6.51 13.39
N GLU A 134 3.64 5.60 12.42
CA GLU A 134 2.69 4.49 12.42
C GLU A 134 3.10 3.41 13.44
N TYR A 135 2.13 2.88 14.17
CA TYR A 135 2.35 1.72 15.03
C TYR A 135 2.81 0.54 14.18
N SER A 136 4.02 0.05 14.47
CA SER A 136 4.59 -1.12 13.81
C SER A 136 5.14 -2.08 14.87
N MET A 137 4.73 -3.34 14.80
CA MET A 137 5.35 -4.40 15.60
C MET A 137 6.62 -4.87 14.89
N ARG A 138 7.78 -4.64 15.50
CA ARG A 138 9.07 -5.08 14.96
C ARG A 138 9.57 -6.30 15.72
N VAL A 139 9.89 -7.36 14.99
CA VAL A 139 10.44 -8.60 15.55
C VAL A 139 11.92 -8.69 15.19
N TRP A 140 12.78 -8.50 16.19
CA TRP A 140 14.23 -8.65 16.03
C TRP A 140 14.65 -10.06 16.42
N ILE A 141 15.14 -10.80 15.44
CA ILE A 141 15.52 -12.20 15.62
C ILE A 141 16.99 -12.29 16.03
N ASP A 142 17.28 -13.07 17.08
CA ASP A 142 18.64 -13.36 17.53
C ASP A 142 19.13 -14.67 16.87
N PRO A 143 20.09 -14.61 15.93
CA PRO A 143 20.53 -15.78 15.17
C PRO A 143 21.23 -16.82 16.04
N VAL A 144 21.86 -16.42 17.14
CA VAL A 144 22.54 -17.35 18.06
C VAL A 144 21.51 -18.16 18.84
N LYS A 145 20.45 -17.49 19.33
CA LYS A 145 19.35 -18.16 20.02
C LYS A 145 18.52 -19.08 19.12
N LEU A 146 18.39 -18.72 17.85
CA LEU A 146 17.78 -19.57 16.83
C LEU A 146 18.59 -20.84 16.60
N ALA A 147 19.88 -20.69 16.32
CA ALA A 147 20.78 -21.82 16.10
C ALA A 147 20.82 -22.78 17.31
N ALA A 148 20.85 -22.24 18.53
CA ALA A 148 20.80 -23.03 19.77
C ALA A 148 19.51 -23.84 19.94
N ARG A 149 18.42 -23.45 19.28
CA ARG A 149 17.12 -24.14 19.29
C ARG A 149 16.88 -24.98 18.03
N GLY A 150 17.80 -24.96 17.07
CA GLY A 150 17.63 -25.63 15.78
C GLY A 150 16.50 -25.05 14.92
N VAL A 151 16.14 -23.77 15.14
CA VAL A 151 15.05 -23.09 14.41
C VAL A 151 15.63 -22.05 13.47
N THR A 152 14.99 -21.86 12.31
CA THR A 152 15.37 -20.90 11.26
C THR A 152 14.49 -19.64 11.32
N ALA A 153 14.97 -18.56 10.69
CA ALA A 153 14.17 -17.33 10.61
C ALA A 153 12.86 -17.52 9.80
N ALA A 154 12.88 -18.41 8.81
CA ALA A 154 11.69 -18.75 8.02
C ALA A 154 10.61 -19.42 8.89
N GLU A 155 11.00 -20.35 9.76
CA GLU A 155 10.05 -21.00 10.70
C GLU A 155 9.45 -20.00 11.69
N VAL A 156 10.21 -19.01 12.15
CA VAL A 156 9.67 -17.92 12.98
C VAL A 156 8.63 -17.10 12.21
N LEU A 157 8.93 -16.74 10.95
CA LEU A 157 8.00 -16.00 10.11
C LEU A 157 6.71 -16.80 9.87
N THR A 158 6.82 -18.10 9.55
CA THR A 158 5.68 -19.01 9.40
C THR A 158 4.84 -19.06 10.66
N ALA A 159 5.46 -19.27 11.83
CA ALA A 159 4.74 -19.33 13.10
C ALA A 159 4.00 -18.02 13.44
N ILE A 160 4.60 -16.86 13.12
CA ILE A 160 3.94 -15.57 13.27
C ILE A 160 2.73 -15.47 12.34
N ASN A 161 2.87 -15.83 11.06
CA ASN A 161 1.77 -15.76 10.09
C ASN A 161 0.63 -16.73 10.44
N GLU A 162 0.93 -17.92 10.95
CA GLU A 162 -0.05 -18.90 11.40
C GLU A 162 -0.77 -18.49 12.69
N SER A 163 -0.14 -17.64 13.51
CA SER A 163 -0.73 -17.18 14.78
C SER A 163 -1.41 -15.81 14.66
N ASN A 164 -0.98 -14.99 13.69
CA ASN A 164 -1.48 -13.64 13.45
C ASN A 164 -2.48 -13.62 12.29
N PHE A 165 -3.59 -14.32 12.47
CA PHE A 165 -4.69 -14.35 11.51
C PHE A 165 -6.02 -13.93 12.16
N LEU A 166 -6.90 -13.35 11.36
CA LEU A 166 -8.28 -13.11 11.75
C LEU A 166 -9.08 -14.36 11.41
N SER A 167 -9.52 -15.10 12.42
CA SER A 167 -10.39 -16.27 12.23
C SER A 167 -11.84 -15.85 11.97
N ALA A 168 -12.51 -16.49 11.01
CA ALA A 168 -13.96 -16.45 10.84
C ALA A 168 -14.53 -17.84 11.15
N PRO A 169 -14.59 -18.26 12.42
CA PRO A 169 -14.90 -19.64 12.80
C PRO A 169 -16.39 -20.01 12.62
N GLY A 170 -17.25 -19.06 12.22
CA GLY A 170 -18.65 -19.29 11.89
C GLY A 170 -19.58 -19.25 13.11
N ASN A 171 -20.77 -19.81 12.96
CA ASN A 171 -21.77 -19.89 14.03
C ASN A 171 -22.25 -21.35 14.15
N THR A 172 -22.65 -21.77 15.35
CA THR A 172 -23.43 -22.99 15.58
C THR A 172 -24.90 -22.63 15.72
N GLU A 173 -25.80 -23.41 15.10
CA GLU A 173 -27.25 -23.17 15.15
C GLU A 173 -27.98 -24.46 15.55
N ASN A 174 -28.95 -24.34 16.46
CA ASN A 174 -29.97 -25.35 16.72
C ASN A 174 -31.36 -24.71 16.60
N GLU A 175 -32.43 -25.52 16.75
CA GLU A 175 -33.82 -25.11 16.55
C GLU A 175 -34.25 -23.87 17.37
N TYR A 176 -33.52 -23.53 18.44
CA TYR A 176 -33.86 -22.43 19.34
C TYR A 176 -32.76 -21.36 19.49
N VAL A 177 -31.50 -21.62 19.08
CA VAL A 177 -30.37 -20.71 19.31
C VAL A 177 -29.32 -20.79 18.19
N ALA A 178 -28.89 -19.63 17.70
CA ALA A 178 -27.64 -19.45 16.96
C ALA A 178 -26.60 -18.75 17.84
N SER A 179 -25.38 -19.29 17.93
CA SER A 179 -24.26 -18.69 18.66
C SER A 179 -23.03 -18.60 17.77
N SER A 180 -22.36 -17.44 17.81
CA SER A 180 -21.05 -17.29 17.16
C SER A 180 -19.99 -18.12 17.86
N ILE A 181 -19.17 -18.76 17.04
CA ILE A 181 -17.93 -19.38 17.48
C ILE A 181 -16.91 -18.23 17.55
N THR A 182 -16.11 -18.18 18.60
CA THR A 182 -15.02 -17.20 18.82
C THR A 182 -13.72 -17.93 19.00
#